data_AF-X1QKF5-F1
#
_entry.id   AF-X1QKF5-F1
#
_cell.length_a   1.000
_cell.length_b   1.000
_cell.length_c   1.000
_cell.angle_alpha   90.00
_cell.angle_beta   90.00
_cell.angle_gamma   90.00
#
_symmetry.space_group_name_H-M   'P 1'
#
loop_
_entity.id
_entity.type
_entity.pdbx_description
1 polymer ?
#
loop_
_entity_poly.entity_id
_entity_poly.type
_entity_poly.pdbx_seq_one_letter_code
_entity_poly.pdbx_strand_id
1 'polypeptide(L)' 'MTTQVQVEGLGDFAHRGFTLEYDGATVVLLLHEGEPVARFSQAGATEEGIQAECAKHLVIKHRWEGRIWP' A
#
# COMPACT_ATOMS: atom_id res chain seq x y z
N MET A 1 -5.86 -3.75 15.64
CA MET A 1 -7.29 -3.74 15.28
C MET A 1 -7.39 -2.84 14.06
N THR A 2 -7.50 -3.44 12.88
CA THR A 2 -7.56 -2.73 11.60
C THR A 2 -8.93 -2.06 11.51
N THR A 3 -8.99 -0.74 11.51
CA THR A 3 -10.26 0.00 11.47
C THR A 3 -10.89 -0.16 10.09
N GLN A 4 -12.21 -0.30 9.98
CA GLN A 4 -12.93 -0.52 8.71
C GLN A 4 -12.56 0.50 7.61
N VAL A 5 -12.21 1.73 7.99
CA VAL A 5 -11.74 2.80 7.08
C VAL A 5 -10.45 2.41 6.33
N GLN A 6 -9.62 1.54 6.91
CA GLN A 6 -8.39 1.03 6.29
C GLN A 6 -8.68 -0.01 5.19
N VAL A 7 -9.82 -0.71 5.26
CA VAL A 7 -10.22 -1.68 4.23
C VAL A 7 -10.79 -0.97 3.00
N GLU A 8 -11.45 0.18 3.19
CA GLU A 8 -12.00 0.98 2.09
C GLU A 8 -10.89 1.58 1.20
N GLY A 9 -9.81 2.13 1.81
CA GLY A 9 -8.71 2.73 1.05
C GLY A 9 -7.91 1.75 0.18
N LEU A 10 -7.94 0.45 0.51
CA LEU A 10 -7.26 -0.60 -0.26
C LEU A 10 -8.11 -1.12 -1.42
N GLY A 11 -9.44 -1.11 -1.30
CA GLY A 11 -10.34 -1.70 -2.30
C GLY A 11 -9.88 -3.10 -2.75
N ASP A 12 -9.79 -3.30 -4.07
CA ASP A 12 -9.35 -4.58 -4.67
C ASP A 12 -7.90 -4.97 -4.36
N PHE A 13 -7.04 -4.04 -3.89
CA PHE A 13 -5.66 -4.35 -3.54
C PHE A 13 -5.55 -5.17 -2.25
N ALA A 14 -6.56 -5.11 -1.36
CA ALA A 14 -6.61 -5.99 -0.19
C ALA A 14 -6.59 -7.47 -0.59
N HIS A 15 -7.26 -7.84 -1.69
CA HIS A 15 -7.25 -9.20 -2.23
C HIS A 15 -5.93 -9.62 -2.87
N ARG A 16 -5.04 -8.65 -3.16
CA ARG A 16 -3.72 -8.89 -3.74
C ARG A 16 -2.61 -8.95 -2.69
N GLY A 17 -2.97 -9.04 -1.40
CA GLY A 17 -2.00 -9.16 -0.30
C GLY A 17 -1.52 -7.83 0.26
N PHE A 18 -2.13 -6.71 -0.12
CA PHE A 18 -1.85 -5.42 0.52
C PHE A 18 -2.60 -5.27 1.84
N THR A 19 -1.93 -4.69 2.83
CA THR A 19 -2.50 -4.39 4.15
C THR A 19 -2.04 -3.01 4.61
N LEU A 20 -2.83 -2.38 5.47
CA LEU A 20 -2.47 -1.12 6.12
C LEU A 20 -2.30 -1.37 7.61
N GLU A 21 -1.15 -0.96 8.16
CA GLU A 21 -0.88 -0.99 9.59
C GLU A 21 -0.70 0.42 10.13
N TYR A 22 -1.03 0.60 11.40
CA TYR A 22 -0.86 1.89 12.08
C TYR A 22 0.39 1.85 12.94
N ASP A 23 1.39 2.67 12.60
CA ASP A 23 2.64 2.78 13.33
C ASP A 23 2.60 4.04 14.20
N GLY A 24 2.03 3.91 15.39
CA GLY A 24 1.93 5.00 16.36
C GLY A 24 0.62 5.78 16.25
N ALA A 25 0.67 7.11 16.36
CA ALA A 25 -0.52 7.96 16.39
C ALA A 25 -0.75 8.75 15.11
N THR A 26 0.18 8.71 14.14
CA THR A 26 0.17 9.62 12.98
C THR A 26 0.65 8.98 11.67
N VAL A 27 1.07 7.72 11.68
CA VAL A 27 1.66 7.07 10.51
C VAL A 27 0.87 5.82 10.14
N VAL A 28 0.60 5.68 8.84
CA VAL A 28 0.01 4.50 8.23
C VAL A 28 1.07 3.84 7.35
N LEU A 29 1.39 2.58 7.63
CA LEU A 29 2.25 1.73 6.83
C LEU A 29 1.41 1.00 5.80
N LEU A 30 1.77 1.12 4.52
CA LEU A 30 1.30 0.23 3.49
C LEU A 30 2.26 -0.95 3.38
N LEU A 31 1.73 -2.14 3.53
CA LEU A 31 2.46 -3.41 3.48
C LEU A 31 1.94 -4.24 2.31
N HIS A 32 2.81 -5.02 1.68
CA HIS A 32 2.45 -6.02 0.70
C HIS A 32 3.07 -7.35 1.13
N GLU A 33 2.24 -8.35 1.42
CA GLU A 33 2.67 -9.66 1.93
C GLU A 33 3.55 -9.58 3.21
N GLY A 34 3.34 -8.54 4.02
CA GLY A 34 4.10 -8.28 5.25
C GLY A 34 5.35 -7.43 5.06
N GLU A 35 5.71 -7.04 3.83
CA GLU A 35 6.84 -6.14 3.56
C GLU A 35 6.39 -4.68 3.43
N PRO A 36 7.11 -3.71 4.04
CA PRO A 36 6.74 -2.30 3.96
C PRO A 36 6.99 -1.73 2.57
N VAL A 37 5.92 -1.25 1.94
CA VAL A 37 5.90 -0.64 0.60
C VAL A 37 6.00 0.87 0.68
N ALA A 38 5.19 1.50 1.54
CA ALA A 38 5.12 2.95 1.67
C ALA A 38 4.70 3.37 3.09
N ARG A 39 5.00 4.63 3.42
CA ARG A 39 4.61 5.30 4.66
C ARG A 39 3.80 6.54 4.33
N PHE A 40 2.63 6.63 4.94
CA PHE A 40 1.75 7.78 4.84
C PHE A 40 1.61 8.43 6.20
N SER A 41 1.48 9.76 6.24
CA SER A 41 0.89 10.40 7.40
C SER A 41 -0.60 10.10 7.43
N GLN A 42 -1.24 10.09 8.59
CA GLN A 42 -2.68 9.84 8.72
C GLN A 42 -3.51 10.80 7.83
N ALA A 43 -3.10 12.07 7.73
CA ALA A 43 -3.75 13.05 6.87
C ALA A 43 -3.43 12.87 5.37
N GLY A 44 -2.33 12.18 5.04
CA GLY A 44 -1.91 11.90 3.67
C GLY A 44 -2.27 10.50 3.17
N ALA A 45 -2.85 9.66 4.03
CA ALA A 45 -3.32 8.31 3.72
C ALA A 45 -4.69 8.36 3.01
N THR A 46 -4.78 9.11 1.91
CA THR A 46 -5.98 9.15 1.07
C THR A 46 -6.09 7.87 0.26
N GLU A 47 -7.31 7.49 -0.11
CA GLU A 47 -7.57 6.31 -0.94
C GLU A 47 -6.78 6.36 -2.25
N GLU A 48 -6.82 7.49 -2.97
CA GLU A 48 -6.10 7.67 -4.24
C GLU A 48 -4.58 7.52 -4.06
N GLY A 49 -4.02 8.06 -2.96
CA GLY A 49 -2.60 7.96 -2.66
C GLY A 49 -2.16 6.53 -2.33
N ILE A 50 -2.97 5.82 -1.55
CA ILE A 50 -2.74 4.41 -1.20
C ILE A 50 -2.81 3.54 -2.46
N GLN A 51 -3.85 3.68 -3.27
CA GLN A 51 -4.02 2.90 -4.51
C GLN A 51 -2.92 3.19 -5.53
N ALA A 52 -2.46 4.44 -5.65
CA ALA A 52 -1.35 4.80 -6.52
C ALA A 52 -0.05 4.09 -6.14
N GLU A 53 0.30 4.05 -4.84
CA GLU A 53 1.49 3.34 -4.39
C GLU A 53 1.33 1.82 -4.48
N CYS A 54 0.14 1.26 -4.27
CA CYS A 54 -0.14 -0.15 -4.54
C CYS A 54 0.12 -0.52 -6.01
N ALA A 55 -0.46 0.26 -6.95
CA ALA A 55 -0.29 0.04 -8.37
C ALA A 55 1.19 0.16 -8.80
N LYS A 56 1.87 1.20 -8.32
CA LYS A 56 3.30 1.42 -8.56
C LYS A 56 4.14 0.28 -8.01
N HIS A 57 3.86 -0.22 -6.81
CA HIS A 57 4.57 -1.36 -6.23
C HIS A 57 4.37 -2.62 -7.05
N LEU A 58 3.13 -2.93 -7.49
CA LEU A 58 2.87 -4.06 -8.38
C LEU A 58 3.60 -3.92 -9.71
N VAL A 59 3.61 -2.72 -10.31
CA VAL A 59 4.38 -2.46 -11.52
C VAL A 59 5.86 -2.69 -11.25
N ILE A 60 6.44 -2.18 -10.18
CA ILE A 60 7.87 -2.40 -9.89
C ILE A 60 8.15 -3.88 -9.62
N LYS A 61 7.39 -4.55 -8.76
CA LYS A 61 7.57 -5.96 -8.38
C LYS A 61 7.47 -6.88 -9.61
N HIS A 62 6.43 -6.72 -10.43
CA HIS A 62 6.21 -7.56 -11.63
C HIS A 62 7.04 -7.13 -12.85
N ARG A 63 7.40 -5.84 -12.98
CA ARG A 63 8.30 -5.39 -14.06
C ARG A 63 9.76 -5.72 -13.73
N TRP A 64 10.11 -5.91 -12.45
CA TRP A 64 11.40 -6.49 -12.03
C TRP A 64 11.51 -7.98 -12.35
N GLU A 65 10.39 -8.71 -12.50
CA GLU A 65 10.38 -10.06 -13.08
C GLU A 65 10.59 -10.06 -14.61
N GLY A 66 10.66 -8.89 -15.25
CA GLY A 66 10.78 -8.78 -16.70
C GLY A 66 11.40 -7.46 -17.17
N ARG A 67 12.73 -7.37 -17.07
CA ARG A 67 13.61 -6.37 -17.68
C ARG A 67 13.53 -4.94 -17.14
N ILE A 68 14.67 -4.54 -16.58
CA ILE A 68 15.30 -3.24 -16.86
C ILE A 68 15.12 -2.95 -18.36
N TRP A 69 14.31 -1.97 -18.72
CA TRP A 69 14.32 -1.40 -20.08
C TRP A 69 14.97 -0.01 -19.98
N PRO A 70 15.87 0.34 -20.92
CA PRO A 70 16.93 1.33 -20.77
C PRO A 70 16.44 2.78 -20.82
#